data_AF-A0A7S1ZQZ5-F1
#
_entry.id   AF-A0A7S1ZQZ5-F1
#
_cell.length_a   1.000
_cell.length_b   1.000
_cell.length_c   1.000
_cell.angle_alpha   90.00
_cell.angle_beta   90.00
_cell.angle_gamma   90.00
#
_symmetry.space_group_name_H-M   'P 1'
#
loop_
_entity.id
_entity.type
_entity.pdbx_description
1 polymer ?
#
loop_
_entity_poly.entity_id
_entity_poly.type
_entity_poly.pdbx_seq_one_letter_code
_entity_poly.pdbx_strand_id
1 'polypeptide(L)'
;AGLFAREMFNVDISCWDTSNVVTMRSMFHGTDFNQDISGWDVSNVYDMTDMFRASDFNQDISAWDVSHVISFFRTFNSAKFNQDISSWDVSSSGDMRQMFLRAGEFNQDLCAWGSKLNGASLMIDMFVDSGCGLKDDPSLATNPAGPFCFTCA
;
A
#
# COMPACT_ATOMS: atom_id res chain seq x y z
N ALA A 1 -6.37 -8.64 15.30
CA ALA A 1 -5.82 -7.35 15.76
C ALA A 1 -4.32 -7.42 15.57
N GLY A 2 -3.70 -6.38 15.00
CA GLY A 2 -2.24 -6.34 14.85
C GLY A 2 -1.55 -5.82 16.11
N LEU A 3 -0.22 -5.90 16.12
CA LEU A 3 0.61 -5.73 17.32
C LEU A 3 0.36 -4.40 18.08
N PHE A 4 0.08 -3.32 17.36
CA PHE A 4 -0.12 -1.98 17.94
C PHE A 4 -1.49 -1.38 17.66
N ALA A 5 -2.43 -2.18 17.14
CA ALA A 5 -3.65 -1.64 16.57
C ALA A 5 -4.49 -0.82 17.59
N ARG A 6 -4.85 0.41 17.21
CA ARG A 6 -5.70 1.36 17.98
C ARG A 6 -5.09 1.90 19.27
N GLU A 7 -3.77 1.85 19.39
CA GLU A 7 -3.01 2.46 20.49
C GLU A 7 -2.42 3.81 20.08
N MET A 8 -2.13 4.68 21.06
CA MET A 8 -1.16 5.78 20.87
C MET A 8 0.22 5.14 20.82
N PHE A 9 0.73 4.89 19.63
CA PHE A 9 1.98 4.20 19.39
C PHE A 9 2.75 4.91 18.27
N ASN A 10 3.74 5.70 18.67
CA ASN A 10 4.61 6.44 17.77
C ASN A 10 6.06 6.43 18.28
N VAL A 11 6.59 5.23 18.51
CA VAL A 11 7.95 4.99 19.04
C VAL A 11 8.88 4.56 17.91
N ASP A 12 10.13 5.03 17.94
CA ASP A 12 11.16 4.62 16.98
C ASP A 12 11.44 3.11 17.10
N ILE A 13 11.23 2.41 15.98
CA ILE A 13 11.42 0.97 15.80
C ILE A 13 12.23 0.68 14.53
N SER A 14 12.95 1.68 14.03
CA SER A 14 13.83 1.55 12.85
C SER A 14 14.90 0.48 13.03
N CYS A 15 15.25 0.16 14.28
CA CYS A 15 16.26 -0.83 14.64
C CYS A 15 15.79 -2.30 14.61
N TRP A 16 14.50 -2.55 14.34
CA TRP A 16 13.97 -3.91 14.33
C TRP A 16 14.47 -4.69 13.13
N ASP A 17 14.89 -5.93 13.37
CA ASP A 17 15.20 -6.89 12.31
C ASP A 17 13.90 -7.54 11.81
N THR A 18 13.46 -7.13 10.62
CA THR A 18 12.26 -7.65 9.97
C THR A 18 12.54 -8.71 8.90
N SER A 19 13.81 -9.10 8.70
CA SER A 19 14.24 -9.98 7.60
C SER A 19 13.55 -11.34 7.58
N ASN A 20 13.05 -11.83 8.72
CA ASN A 20 12.34 -13.11 8.83
C ASN A 20 10.81 -12.96 8.93
N VAL A 21 10.29 -11.74 8.85
CA VAL A 21 8.84 -11.48 8.93
C VAL A 21 8.18 -11.85 7.61
N VAL A 22 7.16 -12.71 7.67
CA VAL A 22 6.41 -13.16 6.49
C VAL A 22 5.02 -12.52 6.39
N THR A 23 4.50 -11.94 7.47
CA THR A 23 3.20 -11.24 7.49
C THR A 23 3.28 -9.98 8.35
N MET A 24 2.72 -8.87 7.87
CA MET A 24 2.65 -7.59 8.60
C MET A 24 1.19 -7.12 8.80
N ARG A 25 0.25 -8.07 8.86
CA ARG A 25 -1.18 -7.79 8.92
C ARG A 25 -1.57 -6.88 10.10
N SER A 26 -2.28 -5.80 9.79
CA SER A 26 -2.88 -4.87 10.76
C SER A 26 -1.91 -4.24 11.76
N MET A 27 -0.59 -4.28 11.52
CA MET A 27 0.42 -3.95 12.53
C MET A 27 0.24 -2.56 13.15
N PHE A 28 -0.10 -1.56 12.33
CA PHE A 28 -0.29 -0.15 12.68
C PHE A 28 -1.72 0.35 12.44
N HIS A 29 -2.69 -0.57 12.37
CA HIS A 29 -4.09 -0.20 12.11
C HIS A 29 -4.63 0.74 13.20
N GLY A 30 -5.04 1.95 12.81
CA GLY A 30 -5.69 2.91 13.69
C GLY A 30 -4.73 3.58 14.67
N THR A 31 -3.44 3.63 14.34
CA THR A 31 -2.37 4.21 15.17
C THR A 31 -1.95 5.58 14.66
N ASP A 32 -1.38 6.40 15.54
CA ASP A 32 -0.67 7.65 15.21
C ASP A 32 0.79 7.41 14.76
N PHE A 33 1.15 6.16 14.45
CA PHE A 33 2.50 5.78 14.07
C PHE A 33 2.93 6.49 12.78
N ASN A 34 4.05 7.20 12.83
CA ASN A 34 4.64 7.89 11.68
C ASN A 34 6.18 7.98 11.80
N GLN A 35 6.82 6.94 12.33
CA GLN A 35 8.29 6.86 12.41
C GLN A 35 8.87 6.25 11.13
N ASP A 36 10.12 6.60 10.85
CA ASP A 36 10.86 6.08 9.69
C ASP A 36 11.12 4.57 9.84
N ILE A 37 10.65 3.82 8.85
CA ILE A 37 10.82 2.37 8.70
C ILE A 37 11.30 2.03 7.28
N SER A 38 11.87 3.00 6.57
CA SER A 38 12.42 2.83 5.22
C SER A 38 13.50 1.74 5.16
N GLY A 39 14.20 1.52 6.28
CA GLY A 39 15.24 0.48 6.42
C GLY A 39 14.74 -0.93 6.76
N TRP A 40 13.44 -1.15 6.92
CA TRP A 40 12.91 -2.49 7.15
C TRP A 40 13.07 -3.39 5.92
N ASP A 41 13.52 -4.61 6.16
CA ASP A 41 13.50 -5.67 5.16
C ASP A 41 12.11 -6.31 5.12
N VAL A 42 11.41 -6.12 4.00
CA VAL A 42 10.07 -6.70 3.76
C VAL A 42 10.08 -7.74 2.62
N SER A 43 11.26 -8.17 2.16
CA SER A 43 11.39 -9.03 0.97
C SER A 43 10.75 -10.41 1.14
N ASN A 44 10.56 -10.87 2.40
CA ASN A 44 9.91 -12.13 2.74
C ASN A 44 8.42 -11.98 3.07
N VAL A 45 7.88 -10.76 3.10
CA VAL A 45 6.50 -10.49 3.46
C VAL A 45 5.60 -10.81 2.27
N TYR A 46 4.60 -11.67 2.48
CA TYR A 46 3.59 -11.97 1.46
C TYR A 46 2.23 -11.32 1.74
N ASP A 47 2.03 -10.73 2.92
CA ASP A 47 0.75 -10.17 3.32
C ASP A 47 0.88 -8.91 4.20
N MET A 48 0.37 -7.79 3.67
CA MET A 48 0.34 -6.47 4.31
C MET A 48 -1.09 -5.98 4.57
N THR A 49 -2.05 -6.91 4.68
CA THR A 49 -3.47 -6.60 4.85
C THR A 49 -3.71 -5.67 6.05
N ASP A 50 -4.40 -4.56 5.82
CA ASP A 50 -4.72 -3.53 6.82
C ASP A 50 -3.50 -2.93 7.56
N MET A 51 -2.25 -3.12 7.11
CA MET A 51 -1.04 -2.77 7.88
C MET A 51 -1.06 -1.34 8.42
N PHE A 52 -1.43 -0.36 7.60
CA PHE A 52 -1.53 1.07 7.94
C PHE A 52 -2.96 1.62 7.84
N ARG A 53 -3.97 0.75 7.91
CA ARG A 53 -5.36 1.20 7.81
C ARG A 53 -5.68 2.23 8.90
N ALA A 54 -6.28 3.36 8.53
CA ALA A 54 -6.62 4.46 9.43
C ALA A 54 -5.43 4.96 10.28
N SER A 55 -4.22 4.89 9.73
CA SER A 55 -2.98 5.34 10.38
C SER A 55 -2.58 6.74 9.91
N ASP A 56 -1.83 7.45 10.76
CA ASP A 56 -1.16 8.70 10.42
C ASP A 56 0.13 8.49 9.60
N PHE A 57 0.49 7.26 9.29
CA PHE A 57 1.72 6.91 8.58
C PHE A 57 1.84 7.58 7.21
N ASN A 58 2.96 8.27 6.98
CA ASN A 58 3.28 8.95 5.73
C ASN A 58 4.80 9.05 5.49
N GLN A 59 5.57 8.03 5.87
CA GLN A 59 7.02 7.96 5.61
C GLN A 59 7.32 7.30 4.27
N ASP A 60 8.46 7.67 3.67
CA ASP A 60 8.92 7.11 2.40
C ASP A 60 9.28 5.62 2.57
N ILE A 61 8.63 4.79 1.74
CA ILE A 61 8.81 3.34 1.65
C ILE A 61 9.01 2.90 0.19
N SER A 62 9.37 3.83 -0.69
CA SER A 62 9.61 3.59 -2.12
C SER A 62 10.73 2.56 -2.39
N ALA A 63 11.63 2.37 -1.40
CA ALA A 63 12.75 1.44 -1.44
C ALA A 63 12.41 0.01 -0.99
N TRP A 64 11.21 -0.23 -0.44
CA TRP A 64 10.80 -1.56 0.01
C TRP A 64 10.70 -2.56 -1.16
N ASP A 65 11.28 -3.74 -0.97
CA ASP A 65 11.09 -4.87 -1.89
C ASP A 65 9.79 -5.60 -1.57
N VAL A 66 8.73 -5.23 -2.30
CA VAL A 66 7.39 -5.83 -2.16
C VAL A 66 7.10 -6.91 -3.21
N SER A 67 8.13 -7.42 -3.91
CA SER A 67 7.93 -8.34 -5.04
C SER A 67 7.26 -9.67 -4.65
N HIS A 68 7.23 -10.01 -3.36
CA HIS A 68 6.58 -11.21 -2.82
C HIS A 68 5.20 -10.95 -2.21
N VAL A 69 4.74 -9.69 -2.15
CA VAL A 69 3.47 -9.34 -1.52
C VAL A 69 2.29 -9.74 -2.40
N ILE A 70 1.48 -10.66 -1.88
CA ILE A 70 0.27 -11.17 -2.54
C ILE A 70 -0.95 -10.31 -2.19
N SER A 71 -1.03 -9.83 -0.94
CA SER A 71 -2.17 -9.04 -0.45
C SER A 71 -1.74 -7.67 0.08
N PHE A 72 -2.26 -6.64 -0.58
CA PHE A 72 -2.30 -5.24 -0.15
C PHE A 72 -3.71 -4.82 0.29
N PHE A 73 -4.58 -5.78 0.60
CA PHE A 73 -5.97 -5.51 0.95
C PHE A 73 -6.04 -4.45 2.06
N ARG A 74 -6.61 -3.28 1.74
CA ARG A 74 -6.77 -2.14 2.67
C ARG A 74 -5.50 -1.61 3.33
N THR A 75 -4.31 -1.87 2.80
CA THR A 75 -3.04 -1.50 3.45
C THR A 75 -2.97 -0.03 3.85
N PHE A 76 -3.43 0.91 3.01
CA PHE A 76 -3.47 2.35 3.28
C PHE A 76 -4.90 2.90 3.35
N ASN A 77 -5.89 2.05 3.59
CA ASN A 77 -7.27 2.47 3.67
C ASN A 77 -7.45 3.54 4.75
N SER A 78 -8.01 4.70 4.41
CA SER A 78 -8.19 5.84 5.32
C SER A 78 -6.90 6.35 5.99
N ALA A 79 -5.72 6.02 5.46
CA ALA A 79 -4.43 6.50 5.97
C ALA A 79 -4.10 7.91 5.45
N LYS A 80 -3.17 8.60 6.11
CA LYS A 80 -2.58 9.88 5.64
C LYS A 80 -1.49 9.69 4.57
N PHE A 81 -1.24 8.44 4.15
CA PHE A 81 -0.16 8.10 3.24
C PHE A 81 -0.29 8.80 1.88
N ASN A 82 0.80 9.43 1.42
CA ASN A 82 0.88 10.10 0.12
C ASN A 82 2.32 10.08 -0.46
N GLN A 83 3.08 9.01 -0.23
CA GLN A 83 4.42 8.85 -0.80
C GLN A 83 4.37 8.14 -2.15
N ASP A 84 5.30 8.48 -3.04
CA ASP A 84 5.45 7.84 -4.34
C ASP A 84 5.96 6.39 -4.17
N ILE A 85 5.18 5.45 -4.69
CA ILE A 85 5.47 4.01 -4.69
C ILE A 85 5.34 3.42 -6.10
N SER A 86 5.39 4.26 -7.13
CA SER A 86 5.34 3.85 -8.55
C SER A 86 6.46 2.87 -8.92
N SER A 87 7.57 2.90 -8.19
CA SER A 87 8.73 2.01 -8.33
C SER A 87 8.44 0.56 -7.94
N TRP A 88 7.50 0.31 -7.01
CA TRP A 88 7.23 -1.01 -6.44
C TRP A 88 6.97 -2.08 -7.49
N ASP A 89 7.57 -3.26 -7.31
CA ASP A 89 7.22 -4.45 -8.09
C ASP A 89 5.98 -5.13 -7.50
N VAL A 90 4.84 -4.89 -8.12
CA VAL A 90 3.53 -5.44 -7.70
C VAL A 90 3.13 -6.68 -8.50
N SER A 91 4.06 -7.32 -9.23
CA SER A 91 3.74 -8.42 -10.15
C SER A 91 3.12 -9.65 -9.49
N SER A 92 3.47 -9.90 -8.22
CA SER A 92 2.92 -11.00 -7.41
C SER A 92 1.56 -10.69 -6.77
N SER A 93 1.10 -9.44 -6.82
CA SER A 93 -0.09 -9.01 -6.08
C SER A 93 -1.39 -9.54 -6.69
N GLY A 94 -2.17 -10.26 -5.89
CA GLY A 94 -3.48 -10.79 -6.26
C GLY A 94 -4.65 -9.99 -5.68
N ASP A 95 -4.46 -9.33 -4.54
CA ASP A 95 -5.51 -8.57 -3.86
C ASP A 95 -5.02 -7.20 -3.44
N MET A 96 -5.53 -6.17 -4.11
CA MET A 96 -5.25 -4.75 -3.85
C MET A 96 -6.55 -3.97 -3.61
N ARG A 97 -7.65 -4.69 -3.33
CA ARG A 97 -8.95 -4.08 -3.12
C ARG A 97 -8.85 -3.08 -1.97
N GLN A 98 -9.44 -1.90 -2.18
CA GLN A 98 -9.56 -0.86 -1.17
C GLN A 98 -8.21 -0.37 -0.59
N MET A 99 -7.09 -0.59 -1.28
CA MET A 99 -5.74 -0.24 -0.80
C MET A 99 -5.64 1.23 -0.40
N PHE A 100 -6.21 2.15 -1.18
CA PHE A 100 -6.24 3.60 -0.92
C PHE A 100 -7.67 4.15 -0.71
N LEU A 101 -8.66 3.28 -0.48
CA LEU A 101 -10.04 3.69 -0.21
C LEU A 101 -10.04 4.69 0.97
N ARG A 102 -10.57 5.89 0.75
CA ARG A 102 -10.62 7.00 1.73
C ARG A 102 -9.26 7.56 2.17
N ALA A 103 -8.16 7.21 1.51
CA ALA A 103 -6.86 7.86 1.72
C ALA A 103 -6.90 9.26 1.09
N GLY A 104 -7.49 10.22 1.80
CA GLY A 104 -7.86 11.53 1.26
C GLY A 104 -6.67 12.38 0.79
N GLU A 105 -5.47 12.08 1.28
CA GLU A 105 -4.23 12.76 0.88
C GLU A 105 -3.51 12.06 -0.30
N PHE A 106 -3.83 10.78 -0.57
CA PHE A 106 -3.12 9.99 -1.58
C PHE A 106 -3.43 10.46 -3.01
N ASN A 107 -2.41 10.94 -3.72
CA ASN A 107 -2.53 11.44 -5.10
C ASN A 107 -1.21 11.26 -5.87
N GLN A 108 -0.81 10.00 -6.08
CA GLN A 108 0.44 9.63 -6.78
C GLN A 108 0.18 8.93 -8.11
N ASP A 109 1.04 9.16 -9.11
CA ASP A 109 0.95 8.49 -10.40
C ASP A 109 1.48 7.06 -10.30
N LEU A 110 0.57 6.08 -10.41
CA LEU A 110 0.88 4.66 -10.31
C LEU A 110 0.80 3.93 -11.66
N CYS A 111 0.79 4.65 -12.79
CA CYS A 111 0.63 4.04 -14.11
C CYS A 111 1.68 2.98 -14.47
N ALA A 112 2.87 3.06 -13.87
CA ALA A 112 3.91 2.04 -13.99
C ALA A 112 3.49 0.64 -13.49
N TRP A 113 2.45 0.54 -12.65
CA TRP A 113 1.96 -0.75 -12.14
C TRP A 113 1.18 -1.54 -13.19
N GLY A 114 0.57 -0.86 -14.17
CA GLY A 114 -0.30 -1.48 -15.16
C GLY A 114 0.39 -2.56 -16.01
N SER A 115 1.70 -2.43 -16.26
CA SER A 115 2.49 -3.43 -17.00
C SER A 115 3.05 -4.55 -16.12
N LYS A 116 3.00 -4.40 -14.79
CA LYS A 116 3.51 -5.38 -13.81
C LYS A 116 2.42 -6.34 -13.36
N LEU A 117 1.19 -5.85 -13.22
CA LEU A 117 0.07 -6.62 -12.67
C LEU A 117 -0.43 -7.70 -13.62
N ASN A 118 -0.92 -8.79 -13.04
CA ASN A 118 -1.52 -9.89 -13.79
C ASN A 118 -3.04 -9.70 -13.90
N GLY A 119 -3.67 -10.24 -14.95
CA GLY A 119 -5.10 -10.06 -15.20
C GLY A 119 -6.05 -10.63 -14.14
N ALA A 120 -5.56 -11.35 -13.13
CA ALA A 120 -6.34 -11.86 -12.00
C ALA A 120 -6.27 -10.96 -10.75
N SER A 121 -5.44 -9.91 -10.75
CA SER A 121 -5.33 -8.96 -9.64
C SER A 121 -6.65 -8.23 -9.41
N LEU A 122 -7.13 -8.24 -8.16
CA LEU A 122 -8.36 -7.57 -7.75
C LEU A 122 -8.06 -6.16 -7.25
N MET A 123 -8.61 -5.14 -7.91
CA MET A 123 -8.39 -3.71 -7.58
C MET A 123 -9.68 -2.94 -7.30
N ILE A 124 -10.70 -3.65 -6.79
CA ILE A 124 -12.03 -3.10 -6.52
C ILE A 124 -11.97 -2.03 -5.42
N ASP A 125 -12.66 -0.91 -5.66
CA ASP A 125 -12.74 0.27 -4.80
C ASP A 125 -11.36 0.83 -4.38
N MET A 126 -10.32 0.63 -5.20
CA MET A 126 -8.95 0.93 -4.79
C MET A 126 -8.73 2.41 -4.45
N PHE A 127 -9.38 3.32 -5.19
CA PHE A 127 -9.19 4.77 -5.10
C PHE A 127 -10.44 5.56 -4.70
N VAL A 128 -11.56 4.88 -4.38
CA VAL A 128 -12.81 5.54 -3.96
C VAL A 128 -12.54 6.45 -2.76
N ASP A 129 -13.08 7.67 -2.77
CA ASP A 129 -12.88 8.70 -1.73
C ASP A 129 -11.41 9.08 -1.42
N SER A 130 -10.43 8.69 -2.25
CA SER A 130 -9.03 9.10 -2.09
C SER A 130 -8.76 10.53 -2.59
N GLY A 131 -7.51 10.98 -2.49
CA GLY A 131 -7.03 12.22 -3.10
C GLY A 131 -6.86 12.17 -4.62
N CYS A 132 -6.98 10.99 -5.25
CA CYS A 132 -6.75 10.79 -6.67
C CYS A 132 -7.69 11.60 -7.58
N GLY A 133 -7.15 12.06 -8.72
CA GLY A 133 -7.93 12.68 -9.77
C GLY A 133 -8.89 11.70 -10.46
N LEU A 134 -8.44 10.46 -10.69
CA LEU A 134 -9.25 9.36 -11.22
C LEU A 134 -9.45 8.29 -10.14
N LYS A 135 -10.71 7.91 -9.91
CA LYS A 135 -11.10 7.02 -8.79
C LYS A 135 -11.82 5.75 -9.23
N ASP A 136 -12.00 5.59 -10.54
CA ASP A 136 -12.55 4.36 -11.10
C ASP A 136 -11.57 3.20 -10.85
N ASP A 137 -12.12 2.00 -10.73
CA ASP A 137 -11.32 0.80 -10.56
C ASP A 137 -10.38 0.60 -11.77
N PRO A 138 -9.08 0.33 -11.54
CA PRO A 138 -8.16 0.08 -12.63
C PRO A 138 -8.57 -1.14 -13.45
N SER A 139 -8.54 -1.00 -14.77
CA SER A 139 -8.74 -2.09 -15.72
C SER A 139 -7.41 -2.51 -16.33
N LEU A 140 -7.07 -3.79 -16.21
CA LEU A 140 -5.93 -4.39 -16.90
C LEU A 140 -6.27 -4.83 -18.34
N ALA A 141 -7.54 -4.68 -18.75
CA ALA A 141 -7.99 -5.02 -20.10
C ALA A 141 -7.80 -3.86 -21.10
N THR A 142 -7.42 -2.67 -20.63
CA THR A 142 -7.12 -1.51 -21.49
C THR A 142 -5.65 -1.45 -21.89
N ASN A 143 -5.33 -0.69 -22.93
CA ASN A 143 -3.96 -0.41 -23.35
C ASN A 143 -3.75 1.11 -23.53
N PRO A 144 -3.03 1.77 -22.61
CA PRO A 144 -2.41 1.21 -21.41
C PRO A 144 -3.44 0.80 -20.34
N ALA A 145 -3.05 -0.09 -19.44
CA ALA A 145 -3.85 -0.48 -18.27
C ALA A 145 -4.04 0.73 -17.33
N GLY A 146 -5.21 0.86 -16.71
CA GLY A 146 -5.52 1.96 -15.81
C GLY A 146 -7.02 2.25 -15.67
N PRO A 147 -7.39 3.40 -15.08
CA PRO A 147 -6.52 4.43 -14.53
C PRO A 147 -5.84 3.98 -13.24
N PHE A 148 -4.65 4.49 -12.96
CA PHE A 148 -3.91 4.24 -11.72
C PHE A 148 -3.70 5.56 -11.00
N CYS A 149 -4.78 6.10 -10.42
CA CYS A 149 -4.90 7.47 -9.88
C CYS A 149 -4.85 8.59 -10.94
N PHE A 150 -4.13 8.35 -12.04
CA PHE A 150 -3.94 9.22 -13.21
C PHE A 150 -4.30 8.49 -14.51
N THR A 151 -4.44 9.25 -15.59
CA THR A 151 -4.56 8.69 -16.95
C THR A 151 -3.19 8.15 -17.37
N CYS A 152 -3.13 6.87 -17.74
CA CYS A 152 -1.90 6.24 -18.19
C CYS A 152 -1.67 6.47 -19.69
N ALA A 153 -0.42 6.62 -20.09
CA ALA A 153 0.01 6.87 -21.47
C ALA A 153 1.11 5.88 -21.90
#